data_AF-A0A2H0DJ41-F1
#
_entry.id   AF-A0A2H0DJ41-F1
#
_cell.length_a   1.000
_cell.length_b   1.000
_cell.length_c   1.000
_cell.angle_alpha   90.00
_cell.angle_beta   90.00
_cell.angle_gamma   90.00
#
_symmetry.space_group_name_H-M   'P 1'
#
loop_
_entity.id
_entity.type
_entity.pdbx_description
1 polymer ?
#
loop_
_entity_poly.entity_id
_entity_poly.type
_entity_poly.pdbx_seq_one_letter_code
_entity_poly.pdbx_strand_id
1 'polypeptide(L)'
;MKRFLILLPFLLIFSSCDDGAGGGGAPKEEEEPAMTGSSDSGGGGSGEVALGGDRQEGTIADRYETALKMIRDRDWDGAREQLLEAMKRSEGKDIQKEIRGHLKLVERGILAQPTYYTPEIFGMQEKMMGKRVSARGRFISGGPVGKVSYYFWLDAGGKIQCRYEDLPLDSKQKILLLKDGAEVLVRGTLKSPWGSNPNPYLELNYFRLEKLAPKQAEPSEEKSAPARSSVPAP
;
A
#
# COMPACT_ATOMS: atom_id res chain seq x y z
N MET A 1 15.31 -20.48 44.69
CA MET A 1 15.35 -21.57 43.69
C MET A 1 14.08 -22.39 43.81
N LYS A 2 13.25 -22.47 42.77
CA LYS A 2 12.28 -23.55 42.52
C LYS A 2 11.74 -23.35 41.10
N ARG A 3 12.27 -24.17 40.18
CA ARG A 3 11.86 -24.27 38.77
C ARG A 3 10.62 -25.15 38.73
N PHE A 4 9.57 -24.72 38.04
CA PHE A 4 8.55 -25.62 37.53
C PHE A 4 8.58 -25.59 36.01
N LEU A 5 9.17 -26.66 35.49
CA LEU A 5 9.15 -27.12 34.12
C LEU A 5 7.89 -27.99 34.00
N ILE A 6 6.94 -27.61 33.14
CA ILE A 6 5.97 -28.57 32.59
C ILE A 6 6.05 -28.45 31.07
N LEU A 7 6.79 -29.41 30.53
CA LEU A 7 6.69 -29.92 29.16
C LEU A 7 5.33 -30.63 29.01
N LEU A 8 4.62 -30.40 27.91
CA LEU A 8 3.78 -31.43 27.31
C LEU A 8 3.75 -31.27 25.78
N PRO A 9 3.70 -32.39 25.02
CA PRO A 9 4.29 -32.50 23.70
C PRO A 9 3.25 -32.54 22.56
N PHE A 10 3.77 -32.34 21.35
CA PHE A 10 3.38 -32.94 20.06
C PHE A 10 1.93 -33.41 19.86
N LEU A 11 1.26 -32.81 18.86
CA LEU A 11 0.56 -33.61 17.85
C LEU A 11 0.60 -32.90 16.49
N LEU A 12 1.38 -33.52 15.60
CA LEU A 12 1.42 -33.34 14.16
C LEU A 12 0.09 -33.77 13.55
N ILE A 13 -0.53 -32.95 12.71
CA ILE A 13 -1.38 -33.43 11.63
C ILE A 13 -1.04 -32.63 10.38
N PHE A 14 -0.24 -33.27 9.52
CA PHE A 14 -0.17 -32.96 8.10
C PHE A 14 -1.51 -33.34 7.46
N SER A 15 -2.15 -32.40 6.78
CA SER A 15 -3.17 -32.71 5.77
C SER A 15 -2.70 -32.17 4.43
N SER A 16 -1.82 -32.93 3.80
CA SER A 16 -1.75 -33.04 2.34
C SER A 16 -2.93 -33.92 1.91
N CYS A 17 -3.96 -33.31 1.31
CA CYS A 17 -5.00 -34.04 0.60
C CYS A 17 -4.47 -34.30 -0.82
N ASP A 18 -3.76 -35.41 -0.95
CA ASP A 18 -3.52 -36.12 -2.20
C ASP A 18 -4.68 -37.10 -2.37
N ASP A 19 -5.51 -36.87 -3.39
CA ASP A 19 -6.47 -37.86 -3.89
C ASP A 19 -6.00 -38.24 -5.28
N GLY A 20 -5.30 -39.37 -5.35
CA GLY A 20 -4.91 -40.02 -6.58
C GLY A 20 -6.01 -40.96 -7.09
N ALA A 21 -6.30 -40.88 -8.38
CA ALA A 21 -6.69 -41.99 -9.27
C ALA A 21 -6.89 -41.40 -10.69
N GLY A 22 -6.29 -41.87 -11.78
CA GLY A 22 -5.41 -42.99 -12.07
C GLY A 22 -5.29 -43.11 -13.60
N GLY A 23 -4.20 -43.72 -14.08
CA GLY A 23 -4.01 -44.20 -15.46
C GLY A 23 -3.69 -43.08 -16.48
N GLY A 24 -2.55 -43.03 -17.15
CA GLY A 24 -1.74 -44.11 -17.67
C GLY A 24 -1.73 -44.02 -19.20
N GLY A 25 -0.61 -43.59 -19.79
CA GLY A 25 -0.27 -43.81 -21.20
C GLY A 25 -0.37 -42.59 -22.13
N ALA A 26 0.78 -41.98 -22.43
CA ALA A 26 1.07 -41.33 -23.71
C ALA A 26 1.92 -42.31 -24.56
N PRO A 27 2.26 -42.00 -25.82
CA PRO A 27 1.44 -41.70 -27.01
C PRO A 27 1.68 -42.75 -28.13
N LYS A 28 0.96 -42.71 -29.26
CA LYS A 28 1.39 -43.37 -30.51
C LYS A 28 1.10 -42.49 -31.72
N GLU A 29 2.19 -42.11 -32.38
CA GLU A 29 2.27 -41.69 -33.79
C GLU A 29 2.41 -42.91 -34.72
N GLU A 30 2.49 -42.64 -36.04
CA GLU A 30 2.60 -43.50 -37.25
C GLU A 30 1.28 -43.56 -38.05
N GLU A 31 1.20 -43.25 -39.35
CA GLU A 31 2.21 -43.05 -40.41
C GLU A 31 1.57 -42.28 -41.61
N GLU A 32 2.40 -41.49 -42.30
CA GLU A 32 2.22 -40.85 -43.63
C GLU A 32 2.08 -41.91 -44.78
N PRO A 33 1.80 -41.63 -46.08
CA PRO A 33 2.37 -40.51 -46.87
C PRO A 33 1.57 -39.98 -48.09
N ALA A 34 2.04 -38.87 -48.69
CA ALA A 34 2.54 -38.84 -50.08
C ALA A 34 2.51 -37.43 -50.72
N MET A 35 3.72 -36.89 -50.92
CA MET A 35 4.27 -36.18 -52.09
C MET A 35 3.38 -35.25 -52.93
N THR A 36 3.81 -33.99 -53.09
CA THR A 36 4.51 -33.49 -54.31
C THR A 36 4.76 -31.98 -54.16
N GLY A 37 6.02 -31.56 -54.18
CA GLY A 37 6.51 -30.65 -55.22
C GLY A 37 7.39 -29.51 -54.69
N SER A 38 8.69 -29.59 -54.99
CA SER A 38 9.77 -28.59 -54.83
C SER A 38 9.42 -27.24 -55.50
N SER A 39 10.05 -26.08 -55.26
CA SER A 39 11.45 -25.76 -54.95
C SER A 39 11.58 -24.29 -54.50
N ASP A 40 12.58 -24.01 -53.66
CA ASP A 40 13.43 -22.80 -53.53
C ASP A 40 12.89 -21.39 -53.84
N SER A 41 12.98 -20.51 -52.85
CA SER A 41 13.98 -19.41 -52.83
C SER A 41 13.70 -18.38 -51.72
N GLY A 42 14.65 -18.26 -50.79
CA GLY A 42 15.17 -16.98 -50.29
C GLY A 42 14.28 -16.05 -49.46
N GLY A 43 14.73 -15.74 -48.24
CA GLY A 43 14.37 -14.48 -47.59
C GLY A 43 14.25 -14.59 -46.08
N GLY A 44 15.34 -14.28 -45.38
CA GLY A 44 15.33 -14.07 -43.94
C GLY A 44 14.36 -12.96 -43.55
N GLY A 45 13.49 -13.25 -42.59
CA GLY A 45 12.71 -12.28 -41.84
C GLY A 45 12.88 -12.63 -40.38
N SER A 46 13.81 -11.95 -39.71
CA SER A 46 13.92 -11.95 -38.25
C SER A 46 12.54 -11.60 -37.69
N GLY A 47 11.95 -12.53 -36.94
CA GLY A 47 10.73 -12.31 -36.18
C GLY A 47 11.03 -11.34 -35.04
N GLU A 48 11.15 -10.06 -35.37
CA GLU A 48 11.14 -8.99 -34.39
C GLU A 48 9.68 -8.73 -34.05
N VAL A 49 9.17 -9.51 -33.10
CA VAL A 49 7.98 -9.12 -32.35
C VAL A 49 8.40 -7.88 -31.58
N ALA A 50 8.17 -6.70 -32.16
CA ALA A 50 8.26 -5.43 -31.49
C ALA A 50 7.22 -5.44 -30.36
N LEU A 51 7.62 -5.92 -29.18
CA LEU A 51 7.00 -5.56 -27.92
C LEU A 51 7.26 -4.08 -27.72
N GLY A 52 6.46 -3.25 -28.39
CA GLY A 52 6.34 -1.83 -28.14
C GLY A 52 5.89 -1.64 -26.70
N GLY A 53 6.87 -1.46 -25.83
CA GLY A 53 6.73 -1.18 -24.42
C GLY A 53 7.88 -0.28 -23.99
N ASP A 54 7.91 0.95 -24.51
CA ASP A 54 8.79 2.01 -24.03
C ASP A 54 8.39 2.43 -22.60
N ARG A 55 8.76 1.60 -21.64
CA ARG A 55 9.22 2.00 -20.32
C ARG A 55 10.46 1.17 -20.07
N GLN A 56 11.61 1.77 -20.31
CA GLN A 56 12.92 1.26 -19.90
C GLN A 56 12.86 0.90 -18.41
N GLU A 57 12.53 -0.35 -18.10
CA GLU A 57 12.65 -0.87 -16.76
C GLU A 57 14.11 -1.23 -16.54
N GLY A 58 14.90 -0.21 -16.16
CA GLY A 58 16.31 -0.39 -15.82
C GLY A 58 16.53 -1.45 -14.74
N THR A 59 17.77 -1.93 -14.65
CA THR A 59 18.21 -2.91 -13.65
C THR A 59 18.01 -2.39 -12.22
N ILE A 60 18.11 -3.26 -11.22
CA ILE A 60 18.05 -2.86 -9.80
C ILE A 60 19.11 -1.79 -9.49
N ALA A 61 20.31 -1.93 -10.07
CA ALA A 61 21.40 -0.97 -9.92
C ALA A 61 21.04 0.40 -10.52
N ASP A 62 20.49 0.42 -11.74
CA ASP A 62 20.09 1.68 -12.41
C ASP A 62 19.04 2.45 -11.60
N ARG A 63 18.05 1.74 -11.05
CA ARG A 63 17.00 2.34 -10.20
C ARG A 63 17.58 2.88 -8.91
N TYR A 64 18.51 2.15 -8.31
CA TYR A 64 19.19 2.59 -7.10
C TYR A 64 20.03 3.84 -7.34
N GLU A 65 20.83 3.87 -8.41
CA GLU A 65 21.62 5.05 -8.80
C GLU A 65 20.73 6.25 -9.13
N THR A 66 19.62 6.02 -9.84
CA THR A 66 18.62 7.05 -10.13
C THR A 66 18.03 7.63 -8.83
N ALA A 67 17.71 6.77 -7.86
CA ALA A 67 17.27 7.21 -6.54
C ALA A 67 18.32 8.08 -5.82
N LEU A 68 19.59 7.70 -5.86
CA LEU A 68 20.67 8.48 -5.23
C LEU A 68 20.84 9.86 -5.91
N LYS A 69 20.65 9.93 -7.23
CA LYS A 69 20.61 11.21 -7.96
C LYS A 69 19.41 12.06 -7.53
N MET A 70 18.21 11.48 -7.47
CA MET A 70 17.01 12.17 -7.01
C MET A 70 17.13 12.70 -5.57
N ILE A 71 17.77 11.93 -4.66
CA ILE A 71 18.09 12.37 -3.30
C ILE A 71 18.97 13.62 -3.31
N ARG A 72 20.00 13.65 -4.17
CA ARG A 72 20.91 14.78 -4.32
C ARG A 72 20.17 16.02 -4.83
N ASP A 73 19.28 15.81 -5.78
CA ASP A 73 18.44 16.86 -6.39
C ASP A 73 17.23 17.24 -5.50
N ARG A 74 17.10 16.62 -4.31
CA ARG A 74 16.01 16.80 -3.34
C ARG A 74 14.62 16.43 -3.86
N ASP A 75 14.55 15.60 -4.90
CA ASP A 75 13.31 14.95 -5.31
C ASP A 75 13.05 13.73 -4.41
N TRP A 76 12.54 14.00 -3.22
CA TRP A 76 12.29 12.98 -2.20
C TRP A 76 11.25 11.96 -2.64
N ASP A 77 10.24 12.39 -3.38
CA ASP A 77 9.15 11.50 -3.80
C ASP A 77 9.59 10.56 -4.91
N GLY A 78 10.27 11.08 -5.94
CA GLY A 78 10.85 10.27 -7.00
C GLY A 78 11.87 9.27 -6.45
N ALA A 79 12.75 9.74 -5.55
CA ALA A 79 13.70 8.88 -4.88
C ALA A 79 13.01 7.73 -4.11
N ARG A 80 11.92 8.04 -3.40
CA ARG A 80 11.17 7.02 -2.64
C ARG A 80 10.59 5.96 -3.56
N GLU A 81 10.00 6.36 -4.68
CA GLU A 81 9.40 5.44 -5.66
C GLU A 81 10.46 4.50 -6.24
N GLN A 82 11.62 5.02 -6.64
CA GLN A 82 12.72 4.20 -7.16
C GLN A 82 13.31 3.27 -6.10
N LEU A 83 13.49 3.74 -4.86
CA LEU A 83 14.00 2.91 -3.77
C LEU A 83 13.02 1.78 -3.37
N LEU A 84 11.72 2.04 -3.35
CA LEU A 84 10.72 1.00 -3.07
C LEU A 84 10.70 -0.07 -4.17
N GLU A 85 10.80 0.35 -5.44
CA GLU A 85 10.86 -0.60 -6.56
C GLU A 85 12.16 -1.40 -6.55
N ALA A 86 13.30 -0.76 -6.28
CA ALA A 86 14.58 -1.45 -6.10
C ALA A 86 14.52 -2.45 -4.93
N MET A 87 13.86 -2.09 -3.82
CA MET A 87 13.68 -2.98 -2.67
C MET A 87 12.83 -4.20 -3.01
N LYS A 88 11.76 -4.03 -3.80
CA LYS A 88 10.86 -5.11 -4.21
C LYS A 88 11.58 -6.14 -5.09
N ARG A 89 12.54 -5.70 -5.91
CA ARG A 89 13.30 -6.55 -6.84
C ARG A 89 14.61 -7.10 -6.24
N SER A 90 15.06 -6.58 -5.10
CA SER A 90 16.33 -6.97 -4.48
C SER A 90 16.21 -8.26 -3.67
N GLU A 91 17.08 -9.23 -3.96
CA GLU A 91 17.16 -10.51 -3.22
C GLU A 91 18.22 -10.50 -2.09
N GLY A 92 19.16 -9.55 -2.11
CA GLY A 92 20.28 -9.48 -1.17
C GLY A 92 19.95 -8.75 0.14
N LYS A 93 20.19 -9.40 1.29
CA LYS A 93 19.93 -8.80 2.62
C LYS A 93 20.72 -7.49 2.86
N ASP A 94 21.96 -7.43 2.38
CA ASP A 94 22.81 -6.24 2.56
C ASP A 94 22.32 -5.07 1.70
N ILE A 95 21.95 -5.35 0.45
CA ILE A 95 21.35 -4.36 -0.47
C ILE A 95 20.03 -3.84 0.11
N GLN A 96 19.16 -4.73 0.59
CA GLN A 96 17.91 -4.31 1.25
C GLN A 96 18.16 -3.45 2.50
N LYS A 97 19.21 -3.74 3.28
CA LYS A 97 19.59 -2.94 4.46
C LYS A 97 20.04 -1.55 4.06
N GLU A 98 20.82 -1.43 2.99
CA GLU A 98 21.27 -0.16 2.43
C GLU A 98 20.10 0.67 1.88
N ILE A 99 19.22 0.06 1.09
CA ILE A 99 18.01 0.70 0.56
C ILE A 99 17.12 1.20 1.70
N ARG A 100 16.94 0.41 2.77
CA ARG A 100 16.21 0.85 3.98
C ARG A 100 16.87 2.04 4.66
N GLY A 101 18.20 2.13 4.65
CA GLY A 101 18.95 3.29 5.16
C GLY A 101 18.60 4.57 4.38
N HIS A 102 18.60 4.49 3.05
CA HIS A 102 18.25 5.60 2.18
C HIS A 102 16.76 5.96 2.24
N LEU A 103 15.86 4.97 2.37
CA LEU A 103 14.44 5.22 2.60
C LEU A 103 14.20 6.05 3.86
N LYS A 104 14.93 5.80 4.96
CA LYS A 104 14.84 6.62 6.17
C LYS A 104 15.30 8.06 5.95
N LEU A 105 16.33 8.27 5.12
CA LEU A 105 16.78 9.61 4.73
C LEU A 105 15.70 10.34 3.93
N VAL A 106 15.14 9.66 2.93
CA VAL A 106 14.06 10.18 2.08
C VAL A 106 12.82 10.51 2.91
N GLU A 107 12.44 9.65 3.86
CA GLU A 107 11.34 9.92 4.79
C GLU A 107 11.57 11.20 5.60
N ARG A 108 12.78 11.44 6.10
CA ARG A 108 13.12 12.72 6.77
C ARG A 108 12.97 13.91 5.83
N GLY A 109 13.36 13.76 4.56
CA GLY A 109 13.18 14.77 3.52
C GLY A 109 11.70 15.11 3.28
N ILE A 110 10.85 14.08 3.14
CA ILE A 110 9.39 14.24 3.00
C ILE A 110 8.78 14.96 4.20
N LEU A 111 9.19 14.61 5.42
CA LEU A 111 8.66 15.21 6.65
C LEU A 111 9.07 16.67 6.85
N ALA A 112 10.15 17.10 6.19
CA ALA A 112 10.61 18.48 6.19
C ALA A 112 9.89 19.35 5.14
N GLN A 113 9.10 18.75 4.24
CA GLN A 113 8.34 19.50 3.24
C GLN A 113 7.12 20.21 3.87
N PRO A 114 6.65 21.31 3.26
CA PRO A 114 5.44 22.01 3.71
C PRO A 114 4.25 21.06 3.83
N THR A 115 3.53 21.19 4.94
CA THR A 115 2.31 20.42 5.23
C THR A 115 1.14 21.39 5.31
N TYR A 116 0.03 21.03 4.66
CA TYR A 116 -1.17 21.84 4.57
C TYR A 116 -2.32 21.20 5.34
N TYR A 117 -3.24 22.02 5.83
CA TYR A 117 -4.52 21.56 6.35
C TYR A 117 -5.57 21.50 5.23
N THR A 118 -6.61 20.69 5.43
CA THR A 118 -7.65 20.49 4.41
C THR A 118 -8.28 21.79 3.88
N PRO A 119 -8.62 22.78 4.71
CA PRO A 119 -9.14 24.06 4.22
C PRO A 119 -8.16 24.83 3.33
N GLU A 120 -6.86 24.76 3.60
CA GLU A 120 -5.82 25.41 2.80
C GLU A 120 -5.70 24.76 1.42
N ILE A 121 -5.81 23.43 1.36
CA ILE A 121 -5.81 22.67 0.11
C ILE A 121 -6.99 23.09 -0.77
N PHE A 122 -8.19 23.20 -0.19
CA PHE A 122 -9.37 23.65 -0.94
C PHE A 122 -9.27 25.12 -1.36
N GLY A 123 -8.75 26.00 -0.49
CA GLY A 123 -8.54 27.41 -0.81
C GLY A 123 -7.49 27.65 -1.91
N MET A 124 -6.54 26.74 -2.09
CA MET A 124 -5.48 26.81 -3.10
C MET A 124 -5.63 25.75 -4.20
N GLN A 125 -6.82 25.15 -4.36
CA GLN A 125 -7.03 23.95 -5.17
C GLN A 125 -6.50 24.10 -6.61
N GLU A 126 -6.76 25.24 -7.26
CA GLU A 126 -6.35 25.48 -8.65
C GLU A 126 -4.83 25.46 -8.81
N LYS A 127 -4.09 25.93 -7.80
CA LYS A 127 -2.62 25.96 -7.80
C LYS A 127 -2.00 24.63 -7.39
N MET A 128 -2.73 23.81 -6.64
CA MET A 128 -2.25 22.53 -6.10
C MET A 128 -2.65 21.33 -6.95
N MET A 129 -3.62 21.48 -7.85
CA MET A 129 -4.08 20.40 -8.71
C MET A 129 -2.92 19.77 -9.51
N GLY A 130 -2.85 18.44 -9.52
CA GLY A 130 -1.78 17.69 -10.15
C GLY A 130 -0.43 17.71 -9.41
N LYS A 131 -0.30 18.42 -8.28
CA LYS A 131 0.93 18.49 -7.49
C LYS A 131 0.90 17.55 -6.28
N ARG A 132 2.08 17.13 -5.85
CA ARG A 132 2.28 16.40 -4.59
C ARG A 132 2.19 17.34 -3.41
N VAL A 133 1.28 17.06 -2.49
CA VAL A 133 1.05 17.84 -1.27
C VAL A 133 1.14 16.93 -0.06
N SER A 134 1.67 17.46 1.04
CA SER A 134 1.62 16.80 2.35
C SER A 134 0.46 17.39 3.14
N ALA A 135 -0.30 16.55 3.83
CA ALA A 135 -1.40 16.98 4.67
C ALA A 135 -1.39 16.23 6.01
N ARG A 136 -1.82 16.92 7.07
CA ARG A 136 -2.03 16.34 8.40
C ARG A 136 -3.48 16.47 8.80
N GLY A 137 -3.97 15.47 9.52
CA GLY A 137 -5.33 15.49 10.03
C GLY A 137 -5.69 14.22 10.78
N ARG A 138 -6.95 14.17 11.20
CA ARG A 138 -7.54 13.00 11.83
C ARG A 138 -8.00 12.03 10.76
N PHE A 139 -7.59 10.78 10.92
CA PHE A 139 -8.08 9.65 10.16
C PHE A 139 -9.54 9.39 10.51
N ILE A 140 -10.37 9.24 9.49
CA ILE A 140 -11.74 8.75 9.59
C ILE A 140 -11.87 7.64 8.55
N SER A 141 -12.27 6.45 9.00
CA SER A 141 -12.45 5.29 8.15
C SER A 141 -13.38 5.61 6.97
N GLY A 142 -12.97 5.14 5.80
CA GLY A 142 -13.77 5.19 4.58
C GLY A 142 -14.21 3.79 4.19
N GLY A 143 -14.43 3.60 2.89
CA GLY A 143 -14.89 2.33 2.34
C GLY A 143 -14.16 1.95 1.05
N PRO A 144 -14.61 0.86 0.40
CA PRO A 144 -14.20 0.54 -0.95
C PRO A 144 -14.76 1.57 -1.95
N VAL A 145 -14.01 1.79 -3.02
CA VAL A 145 -14.38 2.57 -4.20
C VAL A 145 -14.18 1.67 -5.42
N GLY A 146 -15.29 1.31 -6.07
CA GLY A 146 -15.27 0.32 -7.15
C GLY A 146 -14.88 -1.08 -6.65
N LYS A 147 -14.17 -1.84 -7.49
CA LYS A 147 -13.80 -3.24 -7.19
C LYS A 147 -12.47 -3.38 -6.43
N VAL A 148 -11.59 -2.37 -6.47
CA VAL A 148 -10.17 -2.56 -6.07
C VAL A 148 -9.57 -1.39 -5.29
N SER A 149 -10.16 -0.19 -5.36
CA SER A 149 -9.61 0.97 -4.67
C SER A 149 -10.24 1.11 -3.28
N TYR A 150 -9.47 1.57 -2.30
CA TYR A 150 -9.96 1.93 -0.98
C TYR A 150 -9.64 3.39 -0.68
N TYR A 151 -10.42 3.98 0.23
CA TYR A 151 -10.17 5.34 0.68
C TYR A 151 -10.46 5.51 2.17
N PHE A 152 -9.94 6.58 2.74
CA PHE A 152 -10.34 7.13 4.03
C PHE A 152 -10.53 8.64 3.91
N TRP A 153 -11.14 9.26 4.91
CA TRP A 153 -11.24 10.72 4.98
C TRP A 153 -10.16 11.26 5.92
N LEU A 154 -9.47 12.30 5.47
CA LEU A 154 -8.60 13.10 6.30
C LEU A 154 -9.36 14.35 6.75
N ASP A 155 -9.55 14.52 8.06
CA ASP A 155 -10.22 15.68 8.64
C ASP A 155 -9.25 16.59 9.39
N ALA A 156 -9.13 17.82 8.92
CA ALA A 156 -8.38 18.90 9.57
C ALA A 156 -9.14 20.22 9.51
N GLY A 157 -10.43 20.19 9.88
CA GLY A 157 -11.35 21.33 9.71
C GLY A 157 -12.09 21.29 8.36
N GLY A 158 -12.00 20.16 7.67
CA GLY A 158 -12.55 19.89 6.35
C GLY A 158 -12.17 18.46 5.97
N LYS A 159 -13.07 17.75 5.29
CA LYS A 159 -12.85 16.35 4.90
C LYS A 159 -12.35 16.27 3.46
N ILE A 160 -11.16 15.69 3.28
CA ILE A 160 -10.63 15.35 1.96
C ILE A 160 -10.49 13.84 1.82
N GLN A 161 -10.93 13.32 0.68
CA GLN A 161 -10.85 11.90 0.39
C GLN A 161 -9.39 11.54 0.07
N CYS A 162 -8.88 10.49 0.71
CA CYS A 162 -7.53 9.97 0.49
C CYS A 162 -7.62 8.54 -0.06
N ARG A 163 -7.26 8.36 -1.33
CA ARG A 163 -7.19 7.05 -2.01
C ARG A 163 -5.77 6.51 -1.92
N TYR A 164 -5.61 5.21 -1.70
CA TYR A 164 -4.30 4.63 -1.38
C TYR A 164 -4.01 3.35 -2.16
N GLU A 165 -4.38 3.34 -3.45
CA GLU A 165 -4.18 2.20 -4.36
C GLU A 165 -2.70 1.86 -4.55
N ASP A 166 -1.83 2.86 -4.66
CA ASP A 166 -0.40 2.66 -4.94
C ASP A 166 0.47 2.49 -3.67
N LEU A 167 -0.14 2.50 -2.48
CA LEU A 167 0.63 2.31 -1.25
C LEU A 167 1.17 0.87 -1.13
N PRO A 168 2.37 0.69 -0.53
CA PRO A 168 2.88 -0.62 -0.17
C PRO A 168 1.91 -1.40 0.73
N LEU A 169 1.92 -2.73 0.62
CA LEU A 169 1.02 -3.61 1.37
C LEU A 169 1.04 -3.33 2.88
N ASP A 170 2.23 -3.16 3.47
CA ASP A 170 2.39 -2.82 4.89
C ASP A 170 1.68 -1.52 5.29
N SER A 171 1.67 -0.53 4.39
CA SER A 171 0.98 0.75 4.64
C SER A 171 -0.53 0.57 4.52
N LYS A 172 -1.01 -0.20 3.53
CA LYS A 172 -2.42 -0.54 3.38
C LYS A 172 -2.96 -1.28 4.61
N GLN A 173 -2.22 -2.28 5.11
CA GLN A 173 -2.59 -3.01 6.31
C GLN A 173 -2.69 -2.10 7.54
N LYS A 174 -1.73 -1.19 7.74
CA LYS A 174 -1.77 -0.22 8.84
C LYS A 174 -3.01 0.68 8.76
N ILE A 175 -3.36 1.14 7.57
CA ILE A 175 -4.55 1.98 7.34
C ILE A 175 -5.83 1.20 7.68
N LEU A 176 -5.95 -0.05 7.21
CA LEU A 176 -7.14 -0.88 7.43
C LEU A 176 -7.38 -1.21 8.92
N LEU A 177 -6.31 -1.25 9.72
CA LEU A 177 -6.39 -1.54 11.16
C LEU A 177 -6.52 -0.27 12.02
N LEU A 178 -6.49 0.91 11.40
CA LEU A 178 -6.45 2.18 12.13
C LEU A 178 -7.85 2.56 12.64
N LYS A 179 -7.90 3.05 13.88
CA LYS A 179 -9.14 3.57 14.48
C LYS A 179 -9.35 5.03 14.11
N ASP A 180 -10.61 5.41 13.95
CA ASP A 180 -11.04 6.79 13.78
C ASP A 180 -10.47 7.70 14.88
N GLY A 181 -10.06 8.91 14.50
CA GLY A 181 -9.49 9.90 15.39
C GLY A 181 -7.97 9.80 15.59
N ALA A 182 -7.30 8.81 14.98
CA ALA A 182 -5.83 8.79 14.91
C ALA A 182 -5.30 9.99 14.10
N GLU A 183 -4.19 10.59 14.53
CA GLU A 183 -3.53 11.67 13.79
C GLU A 183 -2.53 11.07 12.80
N VAL A 184 -2.65 11.46 11.54
CA VAL A 184 -1.84 10.93 10.44
C VAL A 184 -1.26 12.06 9.61
N LEU A 185 -0.09 11.80 9.04
CA LEU A 185 0.48 12.56 7.95
C LEU A 185 0.38 11.74 6.67
N VAL A 186 -0.13 12.38 5.62
CA VAL A 186 -0.25 11.79 4.29
C VAL A 186 0.51 12.65 3.30
N ARG A 187 1.02 12.03 2.25
CA ARG A 187 1.51 12.75 1.09
C ARG A 187 1.04 12.06 -0.18
N GLY A 188 0.49 12.86 -1.08
CA GLY A 188 -0.16 12.38 -2.29
C GLY A 188 -0.35 13.48 -3.32
N THR A 189 -0.77 13.07 -4.51
CA THR A 189 -1.07 14.00 -5.60
C THR A 189 -2.52 14.46 -5.49
N LEU A 190 -2.77 15.77 -5.54
CA LEU A 190 -4.12 16.31 -5.59
C LEU A 190 -4.71 16.07 -6.98
N LYS A 191 -5.85 15.38 -7.05
CA LYS A 191 -6.52 15.01 -8.29
C LYS A 191 -7.90 15.68 -8.37
N SER A 192 -8.34 15.89 -9.61
CA SER A 192 -9.66 16.42 -9.92
C SER A 192 -10.75 15.54 -9.32
N PRO A 193 -11.93 16.09 -9.02
CA PRO A 193 -13.09 15.33 -8.55
C PRO A 193 -13.36 14.08 -9.40
N TRP A 194 -13.82 13.01 -8.75
CA TRP A 194 -14.09 11.74 -9.41
C TRP A 194 -15.37 11.10 -8.87
N GLY A 195 -16.16 10.52 -9.77
CA GLY A 195 -17.45 9.93 -9.43
C GLY A 195 -18.45 10.99 -8.96
N SER A 196 -19.18 10.70 -7.88
CA SER A 196 -20.18 11.59 -7.29
C SER A 196 -19.62 12.58 -6.26
N ASN A 197 -18.33 12.49 -5.92
CA ASN A 197 -17.70 13.42 -4.98
C ASN A 197 -17.29 14.69 -5.74
N PRO A 198 -17.89 15.87 -5.45
CA PRO A 198 -17.58 17.11 -6.16
C PRO A 198 -16.23 17.72 -5.72
N ASN A 199 -15.64 17.21 -4.64
CA ASN A 199 -14.38 17.72 -4.09
C ASN A 199 -13.17 16.99 -4.70
N PRO A 200 -12.01 17.67 -4.83
CA PRO A 200 -10.78 16.99 -5.18
C PRO A 200 -10.38 15.97 -4.12
N TYR A 201 -9.56 15.00 -4.51
CA TYR A 201 -9.07 13.94 -3.63
C TYR A 201 -7.55 13.82 -3.71
N LEU A 202 -6.96 13.20 -2.69
CA LEU A 202 -5.54 12.87 -2.65
C LEU A 202 -5.33 11.42 -3.07
N GLU A 203 -4.49 11.21 -4.07
CA GLU A 203 -3.95 9.89 -4.41
C GLU A 203 -2.62 9.71 -3.68
N LEU A 204 -2.59 8.82 -2.69
CA LEU A 204 -1.51 8.72 -1.72
C LEU A 204 -0.32 7.92 -2.25
N ASN A 205 0.86 8.50 -2.13
CA ASN A 205 2.14 7.84 -2.35
C ASN A 205 2.84 7.52 -1.00
N TYR A 206 2.49 8.25 0.07
CA TYR A 206 3.06 8.08 1.40
C TYR A 206 2.02 8.26 2.51
N PHE A 207 2.15 7.45 3.56
CA PHE A 207 1.30 7.46 4.74
C PHE A 207 2.15 7.24 5.99
N ARG A 208 1.88 8.02 7.04
CA ARG A 208 2.49 7.87 8.34
C ARG A 208 1.47 8.12 9.45
N LEU A 209 1.43 7.19 10.40
CA LEU A 209 0.76 7.40 11.68
C LEU A 209 1.63 8.30 12.57
N GLU A 210 1.08 9.41 13.04
CA GLU A 210 1.75 10.32 14.00
C GLU A 210 1.29 10.03 15.43
N LYS A 211 -0.01 9.83 15.65
CA LYS A 211 -0.58 9.55 16.98
C LYS A 211 -1.76 8.60 16.89
N LEU A 212 -1.85 7.65 17.82
CA LEU A 212 -3.01 6.77 17.95
C LEU A 212 -4.24 7.56 18.41
N ALA A 213 -5.42 7.05 18.06
CA ALA A 213 -6.69 7.60 18.53
C ALA A 213 -6.71 7.63 20.08
N PRO A 214 -7.29 8.69 20.69
CA PRO A 214 -7.45 8.73 22.14
C PRO A 214 -8.29 7.52 22.58
N LYS A 215 -7.88 6.86 23.67
CA LYS A 215 -8.73 5.83 24.30
C LYS A 215 -10.03 6.51 24.70
N GLN A 216 -11.17 6.06 24.16
CA GLN A 216 -12.46 6.44 24.71
C GLN A 216 -12.43 6.05 26.19
N ALA A 217 -12.66 7.03 27.07
CA ALA A 217 -12.90 6.73 28.47
C ALA A 217 -14.14 5.84 28.51
N GLU A 218 -14.02 4.67 29.12
CA GLU A 218 -15.20 3.85 29.42
C GLU A 218 -16.19 4.72 30.20
N PRO A 219 -17.50 4.63 29.91
CA PRO A 219 -18.49 5.36 30.67
C PRO A 219 -18.34 4.94 32.13
N SER A 220 -17.88 5.86 32.97
CA SER A 220 -17.84 5.64 34.41
C SER A 220 -19.26 5.29 34.84
N GLU A 221 -19.45 4.07 35.36
CA GLU A 221 -20.66 3.69 36.09
C GLU A 221 -20.85 4.69 37.23
N GLU A 222 -21.59 5.75 36.97
CA GLU A 222 -22.14 6.61 37.99
C GLU A 222 -23.15 5.74 38.74
N LYS A 223 -22.68 5.17 39.86
CA LYS A 223 -23.51 4.46 40.84
C LYS A 223 -24.75 5.29 41.10
N SER A 224 -25.85 4.93 40.46
CA SER A 224 -27.20 5.33 40.85
C SER A 224 -27.45 4.74 42.23
N ALA A 225 -27.19 5.54 43.26
CA ALA A 225 -27.57 5.21 44.62
C ALA A 225 -29.09 4.97 44.67
N PRO A 226 -29.57 3.93 45.37
CA PRO A 226 -31.01 3.69 45.47
C PRO A 226 -31.67 4.84 46.27
N ALA A 227 -32.69 5.43 45.66
CA ALA A 227 -33.58 6.38 46.32
C ALA A 227 -34.20 5.72 47.55
N ARG A 228 -33.81 6.20 48.75
CA ARG A 228 -34.51 5.87 50.00
C ARG A 228 -35.89 6.50 49.96
N SER A 229 -36.88 5.69 49.62
CA SER A 229 -38.28 5.92 49.96
C SER A 229 -38.40 6.05 51.48
N SER A 230 -38.77 7.24 51.95
CA SER A 230 -39.26 7.44 53.32
C SER A 230 -40.71 7.89 53.21
N VAL A 231 -41.61 6.93 53.42
CA VAL A 231 -43.03 7.17 53.63
C VAL A 231 -43.20 7.56 55.10
N PRO A 232 -43.80 8.72 55.45
CA PRO A 232 -44.31 8.94 56.79
C PRO A 232 -45.72 8.36 56.88
N ALA A 233 -45.96 7.51 57.89
CA ALA A 233 -47.31 7.09 58.27
C ALA A 233 -47.92 8.07 59.29
N PRO A 234 -49.25 8.29 59.27
CA PRO A 234 -49.96 9.18 60.19
C PRO A 234 -50.10 8.62 61.61
#